data_AF-A0A517NDX5-F1
#
_entry.id   AF-A0A517NDX5-F1
#
_cell.length_a   1.000
_cell.length_b   1.000
_cell.length_c   1.000
_cell.angle_alpha   90.00
_cell.angle_beta   90.00
_cell.angle_gamma   90.00
#
_symmetry.space_group_name_H-M   'P 1'
#
loop_
_entity.id
_entity.type
_entity.pdbx_description
1 polymer ?
#
loop_
_entity_poly.entity_id
_entity_poly.type
_entity_poly.pdbx_seq_one_letter_code
_entity_poly.pdbx_strand_id
1 'polypeptide(L)'
;MGRKPRRRMVHWVTFGFNDGSVIACAPERKLSSKRIKEERIYVCPDGVQREYMHKPNELCTWSLEQRIRSCDILSNRLNTRRAIRELVLPEIAALADTLQRIEKRLDAIERYIGDGEAS
;
A
#
# COMPACT_ATOMS: atom_id res chain seq x y z
N MET A 1 0.07 -14.54 26.25
CA MET A 1 -0.25 -13.64 25.12
C MET A 1 0.31 -14.24 23.83
N GLY A 2 -0.55 -14.81 22.99
CA GLY A 2 -0.12 -15.37 21.71
C GLY A 2 0.32 -14.27 20.74
N ARG A 3 1.57 -14.30 20.27
CA ARG A 3 2.04 -13.41 19.21
C ARG A 3 1.13 -13.60 18.00
N LYS A 4 0.36 -12.56 17.62
CA LYS A 4 -0.42 -12.57 16.38
C LYS A 4 0.50 -13.01 15.23
N PRO A 5 0.12 -13.99 14.40
CA PRO A 5 0.95 -14.44 13.30
C PRO A 5 1.24 -13.25 12.40
N ARG A 6 2.49 -12.81 12.37
CA ARG A 6 2.95 -11.75 11.49
C ARG A 6 2.86 -12.32 10.08
N ARG A 7 1.83 -11.94 9.32
CA ARG A 7 1.68 -12.36 7.91
C ARG A 7 2.99 -12.06 7.21
N ARG A 8 3.69 -13.12 6.75
CA ARG A 8 4.94 -12.95 6.01
C ARG A 8 4.62 -12.14 4.75
N MET A 9 5.48 -11.16 4.47
CA MET A 9 5.37 -10.35 3.26
C MET A 9 5.42 -11.28 2.05
N VAL A 10 4.40 -11.22 1.21
CA VAL A 10 4.37 -11.95 -0.07
C VAL A 10 5.03 -11.04 -1.10
N HIS A 11 5.97 -11.59 -1.86
CA HIS A 11 6.65 -10.87 -2.92
C HIS A 11 5.93 -11.10 -4.24
N TRP A 12 5.86 -10.08 -5.06
CA TRP A 12 5.09 -10.08 -6.29
C TRP A 12 5.93 -9.61 -7.47
N VAL A 13 5.65 -10.19 -8.61
CA VAL A 13 5.97 -9.60 -9.91
C VAL A 13 4.69 -9.03 -10.47
N THR A 14 4.75 -7.83 -11.04
CA THR A 14 3.65 -7.23 -11.77
C THR A 14 3.93 -7.26 -13.27
N PHE A 15 2.87 -7.38 -14.05
CA PHE A 15 2.87 -7.19 -15.49
C PHE A 15 1.94 -6.01 -15.77
N GLY A 16 2.38 -5.06 -16.58
CA GLY A 16 1.71 -3.78 -16.76
C GLY A 16 1.87 -3.20 -18.15
N PHE A 17 1.23 -2.04 -18.38
CA PHE A 17 1.46 -1.20 -19.55
C PHE A 17 2.37 -0.03 -19.19
N ASN A 18 2.96 0.58 -20.21
CA ASN A 18 3.87 1.72 -20.04
C ASN A 18 3.23 2.98 -19.43
N ASP A 19 1.89 3.03 -19.36
CA ASP A 19 1.13 4.08 -18.68
C ASP A 19 1.02 3.87 -17.15
N GLY A 20 1.62 2.79 -16.62
CA GLY A 20 1.60 2.45 -15.20
C GLY A 20 0.38 1.63 -14.76
N SER A 21 -0.44 1.19 -15.71
CA SER A 21 -1.54 0.24 -15.46
C SER A 21 -1.01 -1.17 -15.23
N VAL A 22 -1.44 -1.84 -14.17
CA VAL A 22 -1.07 -3.25 -13.89
C VAL A 22 -2.19 -4.17 -14.35
N ILE A 23 -1.83 -5.15 -15.17
CA ILE A 23 -2.78 -6.10 -15.79
C ILE A 23 -2.73 -7.50 -15.15
N ALA A 24 -1.59 -7.89 -14.57
CA ALA A 24 -1.46 -9.14 -13.84
C ALA A 24 -0.40 -9.04 -12.74
N CYS A 25 -0.49 -9.92 -11.76
CA CYS A 25 0.59 -10.15 -10.81
C CYS A 25 0.71 -11.62 -10.46
N ALA A 26 1.93 -12.06 -10.17
CA ALA A 26 2.22 -13.42 -9.74
C ALA A 26 3.04 -13.39 -8.45
N PRO A 27 2.72 -14.26 -7.47
CA PRO A 27 3.54 -14.37 -6.27
C PRO A 27 4.88 -14.99 -6.67
N GLU A 28 5.96 -14.40 -6.21
CA GLU A 28 7.31 -14.88 -6.47
C GLU A 28 8.05 -15.11 -5.14
N ARG A 29 9.08 -15.96 -5.18
CA ARG A 29 9.98 -16.11 -4.05
C ARG A 29 10.65 -14.77 -3.75
N LYS A 30 10.82 -14.48 -2.46
CA LYS A 30 11.62 -13.36 -1.99
C LYS A 30 13.02 -13.42 -2.62
N LEU A 31 13.45 -12.32 -3.23
CA LEU A 31 14.82 -12.19 -3.74
C LEU A 31 15.85 -12.18 -2.60
N SER A 32 17.04 -12.73 -2.88
CA SER A 32 18.16 -12.67 -1.95
C SER A 32 18.70 -11.24 -1.85
N SER A 33 19.21 -10.85 -0.68
CA SER A 33 19.79 -9.52 -0.46
C SER A 33 20.95 -9.23 -1.41
N LYS A 34 21.72 -10.26 -1.78
CA LYS A 34 22.81 -10.17 -2.76
C LYS A 34 22.27 -9.73 -4.13
N ARG A 35 21.24 -10.42 -4.62
CA ARG A 35 20.62 -10.15 -5.92
C ARG A 35 19.96 -8.77 -5.97
N ILE A 36 19.30 -8.36 -4.89
CA ILE A 36 18.72 -7.01 -4.76
C ILE A 36 19.79 -5.93 -4.94
N LYS A 37 20.97 -6.11 -4.32
CA LYS A 37 22.08 -5.16 -4.38
C LYS A 37 22.75 -5.13 -5.75
N GLU A 38 23.00 -6.30 -6.35
CA GLU A 38 23.69 -6.43 -7.64
C GLU A 38 22.84 -5.93 -8.81
N GLU A 39 21.55 -6.30 -8.85
CA GLU A 39 20.61 -5.88 -9.91
C GLU A 39 19.92 -4.54 -9.61
N ARG A 40 20.28 -3.87 -8.50
CA ARG A 40 19.67 -2.61 -8.01
C ARG A 40 18.13 -2.66 -8.00
N ILE A 41 17.58 -3.79 -7.56
CA ILE A 41 16.14 -4.03 -7.54
C ILE A 41 15.50 -3.26 -6.39
N TYR A 42 14.51 -2.43 -6.70
CA TYR A 42 13.65 -1.82 -5.69
C TYR A 42 12.45 -2.71 -5.41
N VAL A 43 12.29 -3.14 -4.15
CA VAL A 43 11.08 -3.82 -3.68
C VAL A 43 10.18 -2.79 -3.03
N CYS A 44 9.02 -2.53 -3.63
CA CYS A 44 8.11 -1.52 -3.11
C CYS A 44 7.43 -1.99 -1.80
N PRO A 45 6.81 -1.08 -1.04
CA PRO A 45 6.12 -1.41 0.22
C PRO A 45 5.00 -2.46 0.07
N ASP A 46 4.42 -2.59 -1.13
CA ASP A 46 3.41 -3.59 -1.45
C ASP A 46 4.00 -4.98 -1.77
N GLY A 47 5.33 -5.12 -1.69
CA GLY A 47 6.06 -6.37 -1.96
C GLY A 47 6.34 -6.63 -3.43
N VAL A 48 6.05 -5.67 -4.32
CA VAL A 48 6.37 -5.79 -5.75
C VAL A 48 7.87 -5.61 -5.93
N GLN A 49 8.52 -6.64 -6.45
CA GLN A 49 9.97 -6.69 -6.63
C GLN A 49 10.39 -6.54 -8.09
N ARG A 50 9.46 -6.63 -9.03
CA ARG A 50 9.73 -6.43 -10.46
C ARG A 50 8.45 -6.10 -11.19
N GLU A 51 8.55 -5.20 -12.15
CA GLU A 51 7.45 -4.85 -13.04
C GLU A 51 7.87 -5.14 -14.48
N TYR A 52 7.13 -5.98 -15.17
CA TYR A 52 7.29 -6.22 -16.59
C TYR A 52 6.28 -5.38 -17.34
N MET A 53 6.76 -4.38 -18.07
CA MET A 53 5.89 -3.55 -18.90
C MET A 53 5.80 -4.17 -20.30
N HIS A 54 4.60 -4.51 -20.70
CA HIS A 54 4.28 -5.05 -22.01
C HIS A 54 3.68 -3.97 -22.89
N LYS A 55 3.86 -4.14 -24.20
CA LYS A 55 2.97 -3.47 -25.16
C LYS A 55 1.62 -4.22 -25.17
N PRO A 56 0.48 -3.52 -25.33
CA PRO A 56 -0.86 -4.13 -25.40
C PRO A 56 -0.98 -5.38 -26.29
N ASN A 57 -0.10 -5.46 -27.29
CA ASN A 57 -0.07 -6.43 -28.36
C ASN A 57 0.50 -7.81 -27.93
N GLU A 58 1.12 -7.93 -26.75
CA GLU A 58 1.89 -9.13 -26.33
C GLU A 58 1.08 -10.14 -25.51
N LEU A 59 -0.14 -9.81 -25.08
CA LEU A 59 -1.00 -10.64 -24.23
C LEU A 59 -1.64 -11.85 -24.95
N CYS A 60 -1.32 -12.10 -26.22
CA CYS A 60 -2.06 -12.96 -27.15
C CYS A 60 -2.17 -14.46 -26.83
N THR A 61 -1.66 -14.96 -25.70
CA THR A 61 -1.66 -16.40 -25.35
C THR A 61 -2.76 -16.89 -24.39
N TRP A 62 -3.47 -16.01 -23.68
CA TRP A 62 -4.54 -16.43 -22.74
C TRP A 62 -5.91 -16.53 -23.40
N SER A 63 -6.88 -17.28 -22.88
CA SER A 63 -8.25 -17.19 -23.42
C SER A 63 -8.84 -15.80 -23.13
N LEU A 64 -9.67 -15.28 -24.04
CA LEU A 64 -10.23 -13.92 -23.94
C LEU A 64 -10.96 -13.69 -22.61
N GLU A 65 -11.76 -14.66 -22.18
CA GLU A 65 -12.54 -14.60 -20.94
C GLU A 65 -11.65 -14.56 -19.68
N GLN A 66 -10.55 -15.34 -19.68
CA GLN A 66 -9.59 -15.36 -18.57
C GLN A 66 -8.82 -14.04 -18.47
N ARG A 67 -8.51 -13.40 -19.61
CA ARG A 67 -7.87 -12.07 -19.63
C ARG A 67 -8.78 -11.01 -19.04
N ILE A 68 -10.02 -10.92 -19.53
CA ILE A 68 -10.98 -9.90 -19.09
C ILE A 68 -11.22 -10.01 -17.59
N ARG A 69 -11.58 -11.20 -17.11
CA ARG A 69 -11.91 -11.42 -15.70
C ARG A 69 -10.73 -11.15 -14.76
N SER A 70 -9.53 -11.55 -15.17
CA SER A 70 -8.33 -11.33 -14.35
C SER A 70 -7.91 -9.87 -14.35
N CYS A 71 -7.99 -9.19 -15.50
CA CYS A 71 -7.71 -7.75 -15.59
C CYS A 71 -8.70 -6.93 -14.76
N ASP A 72 -9.99 -7.24 -14.79
CA ASP A 72 -11.03 -6.50 -14.06
C ASP A 72 -10.85 -6.62 -12.54
N ILE A 73 -10.67 -7.84 -12.03
CA ILE A 73 -10.49 -8.09 -10.60
C ILE A 73 -9.22 -7.42 -10.08
N LEU A 74 -8.12 -7.51 -10.84
CA LEU A 74 -6.83 -7.00 -10.41
C LEU A 74 -6.72 -5.47 -10.54
N SER A 75 -7.24 -4.90 -11.63
CA SER A 75 -7.33 -3.44 -11.82
C SER A 75 -8.20 -2.81 -10.73
N ASN A 76 -9.36 -3.38 -10.43
CA ASN A 76 -10.21 -2.88 -9.35
C ASN A 76 -9.49 -2.91 -8.00
N ARG A 77 -8.85 -4.03 -7.64
CA ARG A 77 -8.15 -4.13 -6.34
C ARG A 77 -6.99 -3.16 -6.22
N LEU A 78 -6.24 -2.91 -7.29
CA LEU A 78 -5.13 -1.97 -7.28
C LEU A 78 -5.63 -0.52 -7.25
N ASN A 79 -6.64 -0.19 -8.06
CA ASN A 79 -7.24 1.14 -8.09
C ASN A 79 -7.90 1.49 -6.76
N THR A 80 -8.61 0.56 -6.12
CA THR A 80 -9.14 0.77 -4.77
C THR A 80 -8.02 1.03 -3.75
N ARG A 81 -6.89 0.30 -3.83
CA ARG A 81 -5.76 0.54 -2.93
C ARG A 81 -5.10 1.91 -3.16
N ARG A 82 -4.94 2.32 -4.42
CA ARG A 82 -4.42 3.65 -4.77
C ARG A 82 -5.36 4.75 -4.29
N ALA A 83 -6.66 4.62 -4.58
CA ALA A 83 -7.69 5.55 -4.11
C ALA A 83 -7.71 5.67 -2.58
N ILE A 84 -7.62 4.57 -1.84
CA ILE A 84 -7.51 4.62 -0.37
C ILE A 84 -6.25 5.39 0.05
N ARG A 85 -5.11 5.12 -0.59
CA ARG A 85 -3.83 5.76 -0.23
C ARG A 85 -3.83 7.26 -0.51
N GLU A 86 -4.40 7.68 -1.63
CA GLU A 86 -4.35 9.06 -2.10
C GLU A 86 -5.49 9.93 -1.54
N LEU A 87 -6.67 9.36 -1.33
CA LEU A 87 -7.87 10.12 -0.97
C LEU A 87 -8.32 9.89 0.47
N VAL A 88 -8.00 8.75 1.08
CA VAL A 88 -8.54 8.39 2.40
C VAL A 88 -7.48 8.51 3.50
N LEU A 89 -6.27 7.98 3.28
CA LEU A 89 -5.21 8.03 4.30
C LEU A 89 -4.80 9.47 4.70
N PRO A 90 -4.68 10.45 3.78
CA PRO A 90 -4.33 11.81 4.16
C PRO A 90 -5.40 12.46 5.05
N GLU A 91 -6.67 12.24 4.75
CA GLU A 91 -7.79 12.75 5.54
C GLU A 91 -7.80 12.14 6.96
N ILE A 92 -7.55 10.83 7.07
CA ILE A 92 -7.42 10.18 8.38
C ILE A 92 -6.25 10.77 9.18
N ALA A 93 -5.11 11.04 8.53
CA ALA A 93 -3.97 11.67 9.19
C ALA A 93 -4.30 13.09 9.66
N ALA A 94 -4.96 13.90 8.84
CA ALA A 94 -5.38 15.25 9.19
C ALA A 94 -6.38 15.28 10.37
N LEU A 95 -7.30 14.30 10.43
CA LEU A 95 -8.21 14.12 11.55
C LEU A 95 -7.46 13.74 12.84
N ALA A 96 -6.50 12.81 12.76
CA ALA A 96 -5.68 12.40 13.90
C ALA A 96 -4.88 13.59 14.48
N ASP A 97 -4.25 14.39 13.62
CA ASP A 97 -3.54 15.61 14.03
C ASP A 97 -4.46 16.62 14.70
N THR A 98 -5.70 16.74 14.21
CA THR A 98 -6.69 17.65 14.78
C THR A 98 -7.14 17.19 16.17
N LEU A 99 -7.40 15.89 16.34
CA LEU A 99 -7.73 15.33 17.66
C LEU A 99 -6.59 15.53 18.66
N GLN A 100 -5.34 15.28 18.24
CA GLN A 100 -4.19 15.48 19.11
C GLN A 100 -4.02 16.95 19.55
N ARG A 101 -4.35 17.91 18.68
CA ARG A 101 -4.38 19.34 19.05
C ARG A 101 -5.49 19.67 20.05
N ILE A 102 -6.67 19.05 19.91
CA ILE A 102 -7.78 19.23 20.84
C ILE A 102 -7.42 18.65 22.20
N GLU A 103 -6.89 17.43 22.26
CA GLU A 103 -6.42 16.80 23.49
C GLU A 103 -5.40 17.69 24.22
N LYS A 104 -4.38 18.19 23.52
CA LYS A 104 -3.40 19.12 24.13
C LYS A 104 -4.03 20.40 24.69
N ARG A 105 -5.06 20.93 24.02
CA ARG A 105 -5.76 22.12 24.49
C ARG A 105 -6.60 21.81 25.73
N LEU A 106 -7.25 20.66 25.77
CA LEU A 106 -8.01 20.20 26.93
C LEU A 106 -7.08 19.96 28.12
N ASP A 107 -5.95 19.26 27.93
CA ASP A 107 -4.94 19.06 28.98
C ASP A 107 -4.45 20.40 29.56
N ALA A 108 -4.24 21.40 28.72
CA ALA A 108 -3.81 22.72 29.16
C ALA A 108 -4.90 23.45 29.98
N ILE A 109 -6.16 23.33 29.57
CA ILE A 109 -7.31 23.89 30.29
C ILE A 109 -7.48 23.17 31.65
N GLU A 110 -7.41 21.84 31.66
CA GLU A 110 -7.53 21.05 32.89
C GLU A 110 -6.44 21.40 33.90
N ARG A 111 -5.19 21.58 33.46
CA ARG A 111 -4.10 22.05 34.33
C ARG A 111 -4.36 23.46 34.86
N TYR A 112 -4.79 24.39 34.01
CA TYR A 112 -5.09 25.76 34.43
C TYR A 112 -6.22 25.82 35.48
N ILE A 113 -7.24 24.98 35.34
CA ILE A 113 -8.34 24.88 36.32
C ILE A 113 -7.85 24.19 37.60
N GLY A 114 -7.09 23.10 37.49
CA GLY A 114 -6.54 22.38 38.64
C GLY A 114 -5.56 23.20 39.49
N ASP A 115 -4.76 24.06 38.86
CA ASP A 115 -3.86 24.99 39.56
C ASP A 115 -4.63 26.19 40.15
N GLY A 116 -5.82 26.51 39.62
CA GLY A 116 -6.70 27.58 40.09
C GLY A 116 -7.51 27.25 41.35
N GLU A 117 -7.74 25.97 41.66
CA GLU A 117 -8.38 25.54 42.93
C GLU A 117 -7.38 25.40 44.09
N ALA A 118 -6.07 25.46 43.81
CA ALA A 118 -5.00 25.32 44.80
C ALA A 118 -4.45 26.67 45.32
N SER A 119 -5.01 27.80 44.89
CA SER A 119 -4.68 29.17 45.35
C SER A 119 -5.83 29.80 46.12
#